data_AF-A0A2M6NZK1-F1
#
_entry.id   AF-A0A2M6NZK1-F1
#
_cell.length_a   1.000
_cell.length_b   1.000
_cell.length_c   1.000
_cell.angle_alpha   90.00
_cell.angle_beta   90.00
_cell.angle_gamma   90.00
#
_symmetry.space_group_name_H-M   'P 1'
#
loop_
_entity.id
_entity.type
_entity.pdbx_description
1 polymer ?
#
loop_
_entity_poly.entity_id
_entity_poly.type
_entity_poly.pdbx_seq_one_letter_code
_entity_poly.pdbx_strand_id
1 'polypeptide(L)'
;MKKRLEDHSVAAPLAKNLPLSNNQKLAPQGIHALSRTTPVSHIFVDEAQAALSSQRSPQPSVSKKVQPSGSLPLSAMSQVGASDRWLPRHMEETIRLSRKTKMTDVQPPPKAALAPAVATAKKYTTGPIDEIAQLSCSLLRQFVADPAGYASFLLDKFTTLQKDSYLLYLEAIDAFHESPLWQVYQQVVSDSLSQKQSIESLVSSKNPAYDGMTYPDFLSLVSVTSYLQI
;
A
#
# COMPACT_ATOMS: atom_id res chain seq x y z
N MET A 1 63.81 -16.83 -15.04
CA MET A 1 63.86 -15.44 -14.55
C MET A 1 62.46 -15.08 -14.05
N LYS A 2 62.04 -15.41 -12.82
CA LYS A 2 62.25 -14.68 -11.55
C LYS A 2 62.14 -13.16 -11.68
N LYS A 3 60.94 -12.62 -11.43
CA LYS A 3 60.58 -11.25 -10.98
C LYS A 3 59.04 -11.21 -10.91
N ARG A 4 58.36 -10.66 -9.91
CA ARG A 4 58.70 -10.13 -8.59
C ARG A 4 57.31 -9.96 -7.94
N LEU A 5 57.12 -10.55 -6.77
CA LEU A 5 55.99 -10.29 -5.88
C LEU A 5 56.03 -8.79 -5.51
N GLU A 6 54.96 -8.05 -5.74
CA GLU A 6 54.74 -6.75 -5.08
C GLU A 6 53.55 -6.96 -4.14
N ASP A 7 53.89 -7.22 -2.88
CA ASP A 7 52.99 -7.23 -1.74
C ASP A 7 52.53 -5.80 -1.46
N HIS A 8 51.33 -5.44 -1.91
CA HIS A 8 50.66 -4.22 -1.44
C HIS A 8 49.81 -4.53 -0.21
N SER A 9 50.52 -4.63 0.92
CA SER A 9 49.96 -4.51 2.27
C SER A 9 49.50 -3.06 2.48
N VAL A 10 48.20 -2.81 2.33
CA VAL A 10 47.58 -1.54 2.72
C VAL A 10 47.15 -1.65 4.17
N ALA A 11 47.96 -1.05 5.03
CA ALA A 11 47.74 -0.92 6.46
C ALA A 11 46.41 -0.21 6.77
N ALA A 12 45.61 -0.83 7.64
CA ALA A 12 44.39 -0.28 8.19
C ALA A 12 44.70 0.94 9.09
N PRO A 13 44.02 2.09 8.92
CA PRO A 13 44.13 3.19 9.86
C PRO A 13 43.32 2.91 11.12
N LEU A 14 44.09 2.58 12.16
CA LEU A 14 43.87 2.75 13.60
C LEU A 14 42.67 3.66 13.97
N ALA A 15 41.65 3.03 14.56
CA ALA A 15 40.52 3.68 15.18
C ALA A 15 40.97 4.65 16.29
N LYS A 16 40.73 5.94 16.08
CA LYS A 16 40.89 6.96 17.12
C LYS A 16 39.66 6.92 18.02
N ASN A 17 39.86 6.39 19.23
CA ASN A 17 38.94 6.50 20.36
C ASN A 17 38.59 7.97 20.61
N LEU A 18 37.34 8.33 20.30
CA LEU A 18 36.75 9.60 20.70
C LEU A 18 36.28 9.47 22.16
N PRO A 19 36.73 10.34 23.08
CA PRO A 19 36.23 10.36 24.44
C PRO A 19 34.77 10.84 24.45
N LEU A 20 33.87 10.00 24.97
CA LEU A 20 32.51 10.38 25.36
C LEU A 20 32.61 11.46 26.45
N SER A 21 32.53 12.72 26.03
CA SER A 21 32.48 13.87 26.91
C SER A 21 31.04 14.34 27.10
N ASN A 22 30.70 14.49 28.37
CA ASN A 22 29.67 15.34 28.94
C ASN A 22 28.20 14.90 28.84
N ASN A 23 27.79 14.25 29.93
CA ASN A 23 26.49 14.43 30.56
C ASN A 23 26.24 15.93 30.83
N GLN A 24 25.81 16.67 29.81
CA GLN A 24 25.26 18.00 29.99
C GLN A 24 23.84 17.81 30.50
N LYS A 25 23.71 17.93 31.82
CA LYS A 25 22.46 17.98 32.58
C LYS A 25 21.58 19.07 31.97
N LEU A 26 20.69 18.68 31.07
CA LEU A 26 19.65 19.53 30.51
C LEU A 26 18.78 20.02 31.66
N ALA A 27 18.93 21.30 31.99
CA ALA A 27 18.01 21.98 32.87
C ALA A 27 16.60 21.91 32.25
N PRO A 28 15.54 21.66 33.05
CA PRO A 28 14.18 21.74 32.55
C PRO A 28 13.94 23.16 32.08
N GLN A 29 13.83 23.35 30.76
CA GLN A 29 13.41 24.63 30.22
C GLN A 29 12.03 24.96 30.76
N GLY A 30 11.90 26.17 31.29
CA GLY A 30 10.69 26.67 31.90
C GLY A 30 9.50 26.47 30.97
N ILE A 31 8.40 26.06 31.58
CA ILE A 31 7.10 25.95 30.93
C ILE A 31 6.80 27.32 30.33
N HIS A 32 7.01 27.48 29.03
CA HIS A 32 6.51 28.62 28.29
C HIS A 32 4.99 28.55 28.41
N ALA A 33 4.45 29.39 29.28
CA ALA A 33 3.02 29.64 29.37
C ALA A 33 2.59 30.20 28.00
N LEU A 34 2.19 29.29 27.11
CA LEU A 34 1.55 29.62 25.86
C LEU A 34 0.42 30.58 26.19
N SER A 35 0.50 31.75 25.55
CA SER A 35 -0.46 32.84 25.67
C SER A 35 -1.86 32.28 25.72
N ARG A 36 -2.57 32.59 26.80
CA ARG A 36 -3.99 32.34 26.97
C ARG A 36 -4.69 32.83 25.71
N THR A 37 -5.18 31.91 24.91
CA THR A 37 -6.00 32.20 23.75
C THR A 37 -7.23 32.93 24.28
N THR A 38 -7.43 34.16 23.82
CA THR A 38 -8.68 34.88 24.05
C THR A 38 -9.82 34.01 23.51
N PRO A 39 -10.88 33.74 24.29
CA PRO A 39 -12.00 32.95 23.81
C PRO A 39 -12.63 33.65 22.61
N VAL A 40 -12.62 32.98 21.47
CA VAL A 40 -13.23 33.47 20.23
C VAL A 40 -14.73 33.17 20.31
N SER A 41 -15.45 33.94 21.12
CA SER A 41 -16.90 33.77 21.35
C SER A 41 -17.79 34.43 20.29
N HIS A 42 -17.23 34.93 19.18
CA HIS A 42 -17.97 35.75 18.21
C HIS A 42 -17.97 35.24 16.75
N ILE A 43 -17.39 34.08 16.45
CA ILE A 43 -17.38 33.57 15.05
C ILE A 43 -18.71 32.88 14.65
N PHE A 44 -19.56 32.48 15.60
CA PHE A 44 -20.76 31.68 15.29
C PHE A 44 -22.10 32.46 15.31
N VAL A 45 -22.08 33.80 15.26
CA VAL A 45 -23.33 34.57 15.37
C VAL A 45 -24.02 34.80 14.02
N ASP A 46 -23.31 34.68 12.89
CA ASP A 46 -23.87 35.07 11.58
C ASP A 46 -24.47 33.92 10.75
N GLU A 47 -24.34 32.65 11.16
CA GLU A 47 -24.83 31.52 10.35
C GLU A 47 -26.31 31.17 10.61
N ALA A 48 -26.84 31.50 11.80
CA ALA A 48 -28.24 31.23 12.13
C ALA A 48 -29.25 32.12 11.38
N GLN A 49 -28.82 33.27 10.84
CA GLN A 49 -29.72 34.15 10.07
C GLN A 49 -29.83 33.76 8.58
N ALA A 50 -28.92 32.96 8.04
CA ALA A 50 -28.97 32.52 6.64
C ALA A 50 -30.04 31.43 6.38
N ALA A 51 -30.46 30.69 7.41
CA ALA A 51 -31.45 29.62 7.26
C ALA A 51 -32.90 30.11 7.15
N LEU A 52 -33.20 31.36 7.55
CA LEU A 52 -34.56 31.92 7.52
C LEU A 52 -34.93 32.62 6.21
N SER A 53 -33.98 32.89 5.31
CA SER A 53 -34.25 33.58 4.03
C SER A 53 -34.51 32.65 2.84
N SER A 54 -34.35 31.33 2.97
CA SER A 54 -34.58 30.38 1.86
C SER A 54 -36.04 30.00 1.63
N GLN A 55 -36.98 30.64 2.34
CA GLN A 55 -38.41 30.35 2.24
C GLN A 55 -39.18 31.48 1.54
N ARG A 56 -38.84 31.80 0.28
CA ARG A 56 -39.76 32.46 -0.68
C ARG A 56 -39.15 32.59 -2.07
N SER A 57 -39.59 31.73 -2.99
CA SER A 57 -40.04 32.07 -4.36
C SER A 57 -40.45 30.79 -5.10
N PRO A 58 -41.72 30.63 -5.49
CA PRO A 58 -42.12 29.67 -6.52
C PRO A 58 -41.92 30.29 -7.90
N GLN A 59 -41.54 29.48 -8.91
CA GLN A 59 -41.78 29.58 -10.39
C GLN A 59 -40.61 28.94 -11.18
N PRO A 60 -40.78 28.57 -12.46
CA PRO A 60 -41.80 27.71 -13.03
C PRO A 60 -41.18 26.49 -13.77
N SER A 61 -41.98 25.45 -13.91
CA SER A 61 -41.73 24.26 -14.72
C SER A 61 -41.37 24.59 -16.17
N VAL A 62 -40.15 24.24 -16.60
CA VAL A 62 -39.78 24.17 -18.02
C VAL A 62 -39.74 22.70 -18.43
N SER A 63 -40.84 22.22 -19.01
CA SER A 63 -40.88 20.96 -19.75
C SER A 63 -39.97 21.05 -20.98
N LYS A 64 -38.76 20.50 -20.91
CA LYS A 64 -37.99 20.19 -22.11
C LYS A 64 -38.37 18.81 -22.63
N LYS A 65 -39.10 18.86 -23.74
CA LYS A 65 -39.52 17.79 -24.62
C LYS A 65 -38.33 16.90 -25.02
N VAL A 66 -38.42 15.62 -24.67
CA VAL A 66 -37.59 14.53 -25.19
C VAL A 66 -37.89 14.37 -26.67
N GLN A 67 -36.85 14.36 -27.51
CA GLN A 67 -36.89 13.79 -28.86
C GLN A 67 -35.72 12.80 -29.00
N PRO A 68 -35.99 11.53 -29.34
CA PRO A 68 -34.98 10.54 -29.70
C PRO A 68 -34.88 10.44 -31.23
N SER A 69 -33.74 10.79 -31.83
CA SER A 69 -33.37 10.33 -33.18
C SER A 69 -31.95 10.76 -33.56
N GLY A 70 -31.09 9.78 -33.84
CA GLY A 70 -29.74 10.01 -34.39
C GLY A 70 -28.86 8.76 -34.22
N SER A 71 -29.27 7.64 -34.81
CA SER A 71 -28.55 7.00 -35.93
C SER A 71 -27.07 6.74 -35.67
N LEU A 72 -26.77 5.52 -35.21
CA LEU A 72 -25.46 4.91 -35.22
C LEU A 72 -25.05 4.58 -36.67
N PRO A 73 -23.85 4.96 -37.16
CA PRO A 73 -23.30 4.35 -38.35
C PRO A 73 -22.79 2.94 -38.01
N LEU A 74 -23.54 1.94 -38.48
CA LEU A 74 -23.03 0.59 -38.73
C LEU A 74 -22.02 0.68 -39.90
N SER A 75 -20.75 0.40 -39.63
CA SER A 75 -19.83 -0.20 -40.60
C SER A 75 -19.27 -1.45 -39.90
N ALA A 76 -19.72 -2.65 -40.23
CA ALA A 76 -19.58 -3.38 -41.48
C ALA A 76 -18.13 -3.79 -41.77
N MET A 77 -17.90 -5.10 -41.60
CA MET A 77 -16.93 -5.94 -42.31
C MET A 77 -15.45 -5.79 -41.96
N SER A 78 -14.94 -6.77 -41.21
CA SER A 78 -13.90 -7.63 -41.80
C SER A 78 -14.03 -9.05 -41.28
N GLN A 79 -14.35 -9.94 -42.21
CA GLN A 79 -14.34 -11.39 -42.06
C GLN A 79 -12.89 -11.87 -41.94
N VAL A 80 -12.57 -12.71 -40.95
CA VAL A 80 -11.59 -13.78 -41.14
C VAL A 80 -11.98 -14.98 -40.27
N GLY A 81 -12.28 -16.10 -40.93
CA GLY A 81 -11.78 -17.41 -40.50
C GLY A 81 -12.60 -18.17 -39.47
N ALA A 82 -13.68 -18.80 -39.94
CA ALA A 82 -14.21 -20.00 -39.32
C ALA A 82 -13.13 -21.10 -39.25
N SER A 83 -12.84 -21.56 -38.05
CA SER A 83 -12.43 -22.95 -37.84
C SER A 83 -13.14 -23.47 -36.59
N ASP A 84 -14.34 -23.96 -36.87
CA ASP A 84 -15.07 -24.95 -36.10
C ASP A 84 -14.12 -26.12 -35.74
N ARG A 85 -13.43 -26.00 -34.61
CA ARG A 85 -12.89 -27.16 -33.89
C ARG A 85 -13.86 -27.51 -32.78
N TRP A 86 -14.87 -28.26 -33.20
CA TRP A 86 -15.67 -29.13 -32.36
C TRP A 86 -14.74 -29.98 -31.50
N LEU A 87 -14.51 -29.55 -30.25
CA LEU A 87 -13.96 -30.45 -29.23
C LEU A 87 -15.10 -31.33 -28.72
N PRO A 88 -14.91 -32.66 -28.69
CA PRO A 88 -15.94 -33.60 -28.29
C PRO A 88 -16.43 -33.34 -26.86
N ARG A 89 -17.76 -33.14 -26.71
CA ARG A 89 -18.47 -33.44 -25.47
C ARG A 89 -18.36 -34.94 -25.23
N HIS A 90 -17.28 -35.38 -24.58
CA HIS A 90 -17.13 -36.78 -24.20
C HIS A 90 -17.60 -36.97 -22.76
N MET A 91 -18.78 -37.57 -22.67
CA MET A 91 -19.26 -38.50 -21.65
C MET A 91 -19.27 -38.07 -20.18
N GLU A 92 -20.50 -37.88 -19.72
CA GLU A 92 -21.06 -38.48 -18.48
C GLU A 92 -20.15 -39.50 -17.80
N GLU A 93 -19.33 -39.02 -16.86
CA GLU A 93 -18.83 -39.89 -15.80
C GLU A 93 -19.90 -39.94 -14.72
N THR A 94 -20.69 -41.00 -14.83
CA THR A 94 -21.64 -41.54 -13.85
C THR A 94 -21.44 -40.99 -12.43
N ILE A 95 -22.43 -40.20 -12.01
CA ILE A 95 -22.71 -39.90 -10.61
C ILE A 95 -22.82 -41.24 -9.88
N ARG A 96 -21.74 -41.64 -9.20
CA ARG A 96 -21.75 -42.78 -8.29
C ARG A 96 -22.62 -42.40 -7.09
N LEU A 97 -23.86 -42.90 -7.13
CA LEU A 97 -24.78 -42.92 -6.02
C LEU A 97 -24.06 -43.34 -4.73
N SER A 98 -24.07 -42.42 -3.77
CA SER A 98 -24.46 -42.65 -2.39
C SER A 98 -24.05 -43.98 -1.79
N ARG A 99 -22.75 -44.16 -1.53
CA ARG A 99 -22.36 -44.96 -0.37
C ARG A 99 -22.74 -44.13 0.85
N LYS A 100 -23.77 -44.59 1.58
CA LYS A 100 -24.07 -44.15 2.94
C LYS A 100 -22.75 -44.09 3.68
N THR A 101 -22.24 -42.89 3.92
CA THR A 101 -21.18 -42.64 4.89
C THR A 101 -21.76 -43.19 6.18
N LYS A 102 -21.30 -44.38 6.58
CA LYS A 102 -21.48 -44.86 7.94
C LYS A 102 -21.04 -43.70 8.80
N MET A 103 -21.94 -43.21 9.67
CA MET A 103 -21.59 -42.30 10.75
C MET A 103 -20.47 -43.00 11.50
N THR A 104 -19.24 -42.67 11.12
CA THR A 104 -18.06 -43.02 11.87
C THR A 104 -18.18 -42.11 13.06
N ASP A 105 -18.28 -42.72 14.23
CA ASP A 105 -18.19 -42.01 15.49
C ASP A 105 -16.97 -41.10 15.37
N VAL A 106 -17.24 -39.79 15.29
CA VAL A 106 -16.20 -38.78 15.20
C VAL A 106 -15.58 -38.80 16.58
N GLN A 107 -14.61 -39.70 16.76
CA GLN A 107 -13.81 -39.68 17.96
C GLN A 107 -13.24 -38.28 18.02
N PRO A 108 -13.54 -37.51 19.09
CA PRO A 108 -12.92 -36.21 19.27
C PRO A 108 -11.42 -36.45 19.14
N PRO A 109 -10.70 -35.61 18.36
CA PRO A 109 -9.27 -35.77 18.17
C PRO A 109 -8.67 -36.02 19.56
N PRO A 110 -7.90 -37.12 19.74
CA PRO A 110 -7.37 -37.46 21.04
C PRO A 110 -6.75 -36.18 21.60
N LYS A 111 -7.07 -35.86 22.86
CA LYS A 111 -6.46 -34.77 23.63
C LYS A 111 -4.96 -35.06 23.74
N ALA A 112 -4.25 -34.98 22.61
CA ALA A 112 -2.83 -35.03 22.51
C ALA A 112 -2.35 -33.81 23.29
N ALA A 113 -1.66 -34.10 24.37
CA ALA A 113 -0.94 -33.21 25.26
C ALA A 113 -0.83 -31.79 24.72
N LEU A 114 -1.49 -30.86 25.42
CA LEU A 114 -1.43 -29.40 25.30
C LEU A 114 -0.28 -28.92 24.39
N ALA A 115 -0.52 -28.89 23.07
CA ALA A 115 0.23 -27.99 22.22
C ALA A 115 -0.03 -26.59 22.78
N PRO A 116 1.01 -25.75 22.97
CA PRO A 116 0.85 -24.44 23.57
C PRO A 116 -0.27 -23.73 22.84
N ALA A 117 -1.28 -23.29 23.60
CA ALA A 117 -2.47 -22.63 23.07
C ALA A 117 -2.00 -21.56 22.07
N VAL A 118 -2.15 -21.85 20.78
CA VAL A 118 -1.83 -20.92 19.71
C VAL A 118 -2.74 -19.75 19.97
N ALA A 119 -2.16 -18.68 20.53
CA ALA A 119 -2.89 -17.50 20.92
C ALA A 119 -3.67 -17.06 19.69
N THR A 120 -4.99 -17.19 19.76
CA THR A 120 -5.87 -16.78 18.68
C THR A 120 -5.59 -15.30 18.47
N ALA A 121 -4.96 -14.98 17.34
CA ALA A 121 -4.60 -13.60 17.04
C ALA A 121 -5.88 -12.78 17.12
N LYS A 122 -5.94 -11.84 18.06
CA LYS A 122 -7.09 -10.95 18.22
C LYS A 122 -7.29 -10.25 16.89
N LYS A 123 -8.48 -10.40 16.31
CA LYS A 123 -8.85 -9.70 15.07
C LYS A 123 -8.99 -8.23 15.42
N TYR A 124 -7.93 -7.45 15.21
CA TYR A 124 -8.01 -6.00 15.25
C TYR A 124 -8.55 -5.54 13.90
N THR A 125 -9.59 -4.72 13.92
CA THR A 125 -10.02 -3.98 12.75
C THR A 125 -9.06 -2.81 12.58
N THR A 126 -8.18 -2.90 11.60
CA THR A 126 -7.23 -1.84 11.24
C THR A 126 -7.98 -0.76 10.45
N GLY A 127 -7.74 0.52 10.77
CA GLY A 127 -8.28 1.63 9.98
C GLY A 127 -7.55 1.79 8.65
N PRO A 128 -8.06 2.61 7.71
CA PRO A 128 -7.41 2.83 6.42
C PRO A 128 -6.00 3.44 6.56
N ILE A 129 -5.79 4.30 7.56
CA ILE A 129 -4.47 4.88 7.86
C ILE A 129 -3.52 3.79 8.38
N ASP A 130 -4.00 2.95 9.30
CA ASP A 130 -3.19 1.85 9.86
C ASP A 130 -2.84 0.81 8.79
N GLU A 131 -3.75 0.54 7.84
CA GLU A 131 -3.46 -0.33 6.69
C GLU A 131 -2.29 0.21 5.88
N ILE A 132 -2.26 1.51 5.62
CA ILE A 132 -1.18 2.17 4.87
C ILE A 132 0.13 2.14 5.66
N ALA A 133 0.07 2.39 6.98
CA ALA A 133 1.24 2.31 7.87
C ALA A 133 1.85 0.89 7.91
N GLN A 134 1.03 -0.15 7.75
CA GLN A 134 1.48 -1.54 7.80
C GLN A 134 1.83 -2.12 6.42
N LEU A 135 1.86 -1.30 5.37
CA LEU A 135 2.20 -1.76 4.02
C LEU A 135 3.63 -2.35 3.98
N SER A 136 3.73 -3.58 3.47
CA SER A 136 4.98 -4.29 3.19
C SER A 136 4.98 -4.84 1.77
N CYS A 137 6.15 -5.24 1.26
CA CYS A 137 6.28 -5.89 -0.05
C CYS A 137 5.46 -7.19 -0.12
N SER A 138 5.54 -7.99 0.95
CA SER A 138 4.79 -9.24 1.09
C SER A 138 3.27 -9.02 1.07
N LEU A 139 2.78 -7.96 1.71
CA LEU A 139 1.36 -7.63 1.78
C LEU A 139 0.85 -7.03 0.46
N LEU A 140 1.64 -6.21 -0.24
CA LEU A 140 1.30 -5.76 -1.60
C LEU A 140 1.10 -6.92 -2.57
N ARG A 141 1.98 -7.94 -2.51
CA ARG A 141 1.87 -9.16 -3.32
C ARG A 141 0.63 -9.99 -3.01
N GLN A 142 0.09 -9.89 -1.80
CA GLN A 142 -1.15 -10.56 -1.43
C GLN A 142 -2.36 -9.86 -2.03
N PHE A 143 -2.31 -8.53 -2.15
CA PHE A 143 -3.41 -7.75 -2.72
C PHE A 143 -3.42 -7.76 -4.25
N VAL A 144 -2.25 -7.69 -4.86
CA VAL A 144 -2.11 -7.61 -6.31
C VAL A 144 -1.06 -8.63 -6.75
N ALA A 145 -1.43 -9.49 -7.70
CA ALA A 145 -0.52 -10.51 -8.23
C ALA A 145 0.57 -9.91 -9.15
N ASP A 146 0.21 -8.88 -9.93
CA ASP A 146 1.09 -8.24 -10.90
C ASP A 146 1.77 -6.99 -10.31
N PRO A 147 3.11 -6.91 -10.29
CA PRO A 147 3.83 -5.76 -9.76
C PRO A 147 3.50 -4.44 -10.48
N ALA A 148 3.14 -4.48 -11.76
CA ALA A 148 2.73 -3.28 -12.48
C ALA A 148 1.44 -2.65 -11.90
N GLY A 149 0.58 -3.47 -11.28
CA GLY A 149 -0.67 -3.02 -10.66
C GLY A 149 -0.50 -2.40 -9.27
N TYR A 150 0.70 -2.44 -8.67
CA TYR A 150 0.93 -1.91 -7.32
C TYR A 150 0.74 -0.40 -7.28
N ALA A 151 1.22 0.27 -8.33
CA ALA A 151 1.07 1.71 -8.46
C ALA A 151 -0.40 2.12 -8.52
N SER A 152 -1.19 1.51 -9.41
CA SER A 152 -2.63 1.81 -9.51
C SER A 152 -3.38 1.51 -8.22
N PHE A 153 -3.07 0.40 -7.55
CA PHE A 153 -3.70 0.03 -6.29
C PHE A 153 -3.44 1.05 -5.17
N LEU A 154 -2.18 1.48 -5.00
CA LEU A 154 -1.82 2.48 -4.01
C LEU A 154 -2.44 3.84 -4.35
N LEU A 155 -2.34 4.26 -5.60
CA LEU A 155 -2.94 5.51 -6.07
C LEU A 155 -4.45 5.52 -5.84
N ASP A 156 -5.15 4.43 -6.14
CA ASP A 156 -6.60 4.33 -5.91
C ASP A 156 -6.95 4.48 -4.42
N LYS A 157 -6.15 3.90 -3.52
CA LYS A 157 -6.32 4.08 -2.06
C LYS A 157 -6.15 5.54 -1.65
N PHE A 158 -5.07 6.19 -2.08
CA PHE A 158 -4.83 7.61 -1.78
C PHE A 158 -5.91 8.52 -2.38
N THR A 159 -6.31 8.25 -3.62
CA THR A 159 -7.35 9.04 -4.31
C THR A 159 -8.70 8.89 -3.63
N THR A 160 -9.02 7.69 -3.11
CA THR A 160 -10.24 7.45 -2.32
C THR A 160 -10.19 8.24 -1.01
N LEU A 161 -9.09 8.16 -0.27
CA LEU A 161 -8.91 8.92 0.97
C LEU A 161 -8.97 10.42 0.74
N GLN A 162 -8.39 10.91 -0.36
CA GLN A 162 -8.44 12.32 -0.74
C GLN A 162 -9.87 12.81 -1.02
N LYS A 163 -10.68 11.96 -1.67
CA LYS A 163 -12.10 12.26 -1.94
C LYS A 163 -12.94 12.26 -0.67
N ASP A 164 -12.63 11.36 0.27
CA ASP A 164 -13.37 11.23 1.52
C ASP A 164 -13.00 12.36 2.51
N SER A 165 -11.71 12.65 2.68
CA SER A 165 -11.21 13.73 3.52
C SER A 165 -9.75 14.07 3.20
N TYR A 166 -9.49 15.33 2.88
CA TYR A 166 -8.13 15.81 2.64
C TYR A 166 -7.22 15.66 3.86
N LEU A 167 -7.74 15.77 5.09
CA LEU A 167 -6.93 15.54 6.30
C LEU A 167 -6.49 14.08 6.42
N LEU A 168 -7.39 13.12 6.15
CA LEU A 168 -7.04 11.69 6.15
C LEU A 168 -6.01 11.37 5.06
N TYR A 169 -6.07 12.06 3.92
CA TYR A 169 -5.06 11.92 2.88
C TYR A 169 -3.67 12.36 3.33
N LEU A 170 -3.56 13.49 4.06
CA LEU A 170 -2.27 13.93 4.62
C LEU A 170 -1.75 12.93 5.67
N GLU A 171 -2.61 12.48 6.58
CA GLU A 171 -2.25 11.44 7.56
C GLU A 171 -1.82 10.13 6.89
N ALA A 172 -2.44 9.77 5.77
CA ALA A 172 -2.06 8.60 5.00
C ALA A 172 -0.70 8.74 4.32
N ILE A 173 -0.31 9.94 3.87
CA ILE A 173 1.04 10.19 3.34
C ILE A 173 2.08 9.99 4.45
N ASP A 174 1.83 10.55 5.63
CA ASP A 174 2.73 10.41 6.78
C ASP A 174 2.84 8.93 7.19
N ALA A 175 1.71 8.23 7.30
CA ALA A 175 1.67 6.80 7.56
C ALA A 175 2.42 5.98 6.50
N PHE A 176 2.32 6.37 5.22
CA PHE A 176 3.06 5.71 4.15
C PHE A 176 4.58 5.87 4.31
N HIS A 177 5.05 7.05 4.73
CA HIS A 177 6.47 7.26 5.02
C HIS A 177 6.96 6.48 6.25
N GLU A 178 6.07 6.14 7.16
CA GLU A 178 6.41 5.28 8.30
C GLU A 178 6.37 3.78 7.94
N SER A 179 5.81 3.44 6.77
CA SER A 179 5.60 2.05 6.39
C SER A 179 6.90 1.26 6.14
N PRO A 180 6.94 -0.04 6.46
CA PRO A 180 8.07 -0.92 6.12
C PRO A 180 8.42 -0.89 4.63
N LEU A 181 7.42 -0.78 3.76
CA LEU A 181 7.60 -0.67 2.32
C LEU A 181 8.45 0.56 1.93
N TRP A 182 8.17 1.72 2.52
CA TRP A 182 8.92 2.95 2.26
C TRP A 182 10.36 2.86 2.76
N GLN A 183 10.56 2.27 3.94
CA GLN A 183 11.89 2.06 4.50
C GLN A 183 12.75 1.17 3.59
N VAL A 184 12.19 0.08 3.07
CA VAL A 184 12.89 -0.79 2.10
C VAL A 184 13.23 -0.02 0.82
N TYR A 185 12.30 0.79 0.30
CA TYR A 185 12.56 1.64 -0.87
C TYR A 185 13.75 2.59 -0.64
N GLN A 186 13.74 3.33 0.48
CA GLN A 186 14.83 4.26 0.82
C GLN A 186 16.17 3.52 1.00
N GLN A 187 16.14 2.34 1.62
CA GLN A 187 17.33 1.52 1.83
C GLN A 187 17.93 1.07 0.50
N VAL A 188 17.12 0.59 -0.44
CA VAL A 188 17.57 0.19 -1.79
C VAL A 188 18.23 1.37 -2.52
N VAL A 189 17.64 2.56 -2.46
CA VAL A 189 18.22 3.77 -3.07
C VAL A 189 19.55 4.12 -2.41
N SER A 190 19.59 4.18 -1.08
CA SER A 190 20.81 4.48 -0.30
C SER A 190 21.95 3.50 -0.58
N ASP A 191 21.64 2.19 -0.61
CA ASP A 191 22.62 1.15 -0.88
C ASP A 191 23.15 1.22 -2.31
N SER A 192 22.28 1.51 -3.30
CA SER A 192 22.69 1.65 -4.70
C SER A 192 23.68 2.80 -4.90
N LEU A 193 23.46 3.92 -4.20
CA LEU A 193 24.36 5.08 -4.23
C LEU A 193 25.68 4.77 -3.51
N SER A 194 25.61 4.11 -2.36
CA SER A 194 26.78 3.77 -1.54
C SER A 194 27.70 2.77 -2.25
N GLN A 195 27.12 1.77 -2.91
CA GLN A 195 27.85 0.71 -3.61
C GLN A 195 28.19 1.07 -5.06
N LYS A 196 27.64 2.18 -5.58
CA LYS A 196 27.75 2.60 -6.99
C LYS A 196 27.29 1.51 -7.96
N GLN A 197 26.26 0.75 -7.56
CA GLN A 197 25.66 -0.30 -8.39
C GLN A 197 24.30 0.17 -8.91
N SER A 198 23.88 -0.38 -10.04
CA SER A 198 22.51 -0.17 -10.51
C SER A 198 21.52 -0.84 -9.56
N ILE A 199 20.35 -0.22 -9.39
CA ILE A 199 19.28 -0.74 -8.54
C ILE A 199 18.84 -2.14 -9.02
N GLU A 200 18.79 -2.36 -10.34
CA GLU A 200 18.47 -3.67 -10.92
C GLU A 200 19.45 -4.77 -10.47
N SER A 201 20.76 -4.49 -10.49
CA SER A 201 21.79 -5.43 -10.03
C SER A 201 21.65 -5.72 -8.53
N LEU A 202 21.41 -4.67 -7.75
CA LEU A 202 21.33 -4.74 -6.30
C LEU A 202 20.10 -5.53 -5.83
N VAL A 203 18.94 -5.28 -6.44
CA VAL A 203 17.71 -6.01 -6.11
C VAL A 203 17.77 -7.47 -6.62
N SER A 204 18.43 -7.72 -7.74
CA SER A 204 18.65 -9.09 -8.26
C SER A 204 19.55 -9.96 -7.37
N SER A 205 20.37 -9.35 -6.50
CA SER A 205 21.26 -10.06 -5.58
C SER A 205 20.53 -10.86 -4.48
N LYS A 206 19.19 -10.75 -4.38
CA LYS A 206 18.35 -11.44 -3.38
C LYS A 206 18.83 -11.24 -1.94
N ASN A 207 19.22 -10.01 -1.61
CA ASN A 207 19.53 -9.66 -0.23
C ASN A 207 18.26 -9.79 0.63
N PRO A 208 18.29 -10.57 1.74
CA PRO A 208 17.14 -10.70 2.64
C PRO A 208 16.71 -9.36 3.27
N ALA A 209 17.57 -8.35 3.28
CA ALA A 209 17.26 -7.01 3.78
C ALA A 209 16.10 -6.32 3.03
N TYR A 210 15.84 -6.70 1.77
CA TYR A 210 14.85 -6.00 0.93
C TYR A 210 13.44 -6.62 0.96
N ASP A 211 13.12 -7.46 1.96
CA ASP A 211 11.83 -8.18 2.06
C ASP A 211 11.43 -8.88 0.73
N GLY A 212 12.44 -9.34 0.00
CA GLY A 212 12.26 -9.97 -1.31
C GLY A 212 11.73 -9.05 -2.41
N MET A 213 11.79 -7.71 -2.27
CA MET A 213 11.45 -6.73 -3.31
C MET A 213 12.12 -7.09 -4.64
N THR A 214 11.39 -6.96 -5.74
CA THR A 214 11.90 -7.16 -7.10
C THR A 214 12.04 -5.83 -7.83
N TYR A 215 12.80 -5.81 -8.92
CA TYR A 215 12.97 -4.61 -9.74
C TYR A 215 11.65 -4.00 -10.25
N PRO A 216 10.66 -4.76 -10.76
CA PRO A 216 9.37 -4.17 -11.15
C PRO A 216 8.60 -3.60 -9.95
N ASP A 217 8.71 -4.19 -8.76
CA ASP A 217 8.10 -3.61 -7.54
C ASP A 217 8.67 -2.22 -7.27
N PHE A 218 10.00 -2.08 -7.36
CA PHE A 218 10.69 -0.82 -7.16
C PHE A 218 10.22 0.25 -8.17
N LEU A 219 10.13 -0.10 -9.45
CA LEU A 219 9.64 0.82 -10.49
C LEU A 219 8.21 1.30 -10.22
N SER A 220 7.33 0.41 -9.75
CA SER A 220 5.97 0.78 -9.36
C SER A 220 5.93 1.73 -8.16
N LEU A 221 6.88 1.65 -7.22
CA LEU A 221 6.97 2.62 -6.13
C LEU A 221 7.50 3.99 -6.59
N VAL A 222 8.42 4.01 -7.56
CA VAL A 222 8.91 5.27 -8.14
C VAL A 222 7.78 6.06 -8.81
N SER A 223 6.84 5.40 -9.48
CA SER A 223 5.71 6.10 -10.09
C SER A 223 4.75 6.68 -9.05
N VAL A 224 4.50 5.96 -7.94
CA VAL A 224 3.67 6.45 -6.83
C VAL A 224 4.30 7.66 -6.15
N THR A 225 5.60 7.60 -5.84
CA THR A 225 6.33 8.70 -5.20
C THR A 225 6.34 9.95 -6.06
N SER A 226 6.59 9.79 -7.37
CA SER A 226 6.50 10.89 -8.32
C SER A 226 5.11 11.51 -8.40
N TYR A 227 4.05 10.72 -8.25
CA TYR A 227 2.67 11.22 -8.26
C TYR A 227 2.32 12.00 -6.99
N LEU A 228 2.76 11.51 -5.84
CA LEU A 228 2.51 12.17 -4.55
C LEU A 228 3.27 13.51 -4.41
N GLN A 229 4.12 13.87 -5.39
CA GLN A 229 4.93 15.10 -5.42
C GLN A 229 5.81 15.27 -4.18
N ILE A 230 6.37 14.16 -3.70
CA ILE A 230 7.27 14.08 -2.55
C ILE A 230 8.71 14.01 -3.03
#